data_AF-A0A5E8VP08-F1
#
_entry.id   AF-A0A5E8VP08-F1
#
_cell.length_a   1.000
_cell.length_b   1.000
_cell.length_c   1.000
_cell.angle_alpha   90.00
_cell.angle_beta   90.00
_cell.angle_gamma   90.00
#
_symmetry.space_group_name_H-M   'P 1'
#
loop_
_entity.id
_entity.type
_entity.pdbx_description
1 polymer ?
#
loop_
_entity_poly.entity_id
_entity_poly.type
_entity_poly.pdbx_seq_one_letter_code
_entity_poly.pdbx_strand_id
1 'polypeptide(L)'
;MMEGRMRLALLIGVLLMGFSSAAEAGRDYPWCVFGGHAAAPECMYETREQCLASASGRWTTYCDINPRVRFQQPAPGPTACDSRGRRCAPRP
;
A
#
# COMPACT_ATOMS: atom_id res chain seq x y z
N MET A 1 -39.62 14.83 7.64
CA MET A 1 -38.66 15.12 6.56
C MET A 1 -37.20 15.16 7.02
N MET A 2 -36.86 15.56 8.25
CA MET A 2 -35.44 15.64 8.70
C MET A 2 -34.78 14.27 8.92
N GLU A 3 -35.51 13.29 9.47
CA GLU A 3 -35.00 11.92 9.71
C GLU A 3 -34.45 11.23 8.45
N GLY A 4 -35.16 11.36 7.31
CA GLY A 4 -34.75 10.73 6.05
C GLY A 4 -33.46 11.34 5.49
N ARG A 5 -33.24 12.64 5.72
CA ARG A 5 -32.05 13.37 5.30
C ARG A 5 -30.85 12.97 6.14
N MET A 6 -31.05 12.78 7.44
CA MET A 6 -30.01 12.33 8.38
C MET A 6 -29.55 10.91 8.06
N ARG A 7 -30.48 10.00 7.79
CA ARG A 7 -30.19 8.62 7.37
C ARG A 7 -29.46 8.58 6.03
N LEU A 8 -29.90 9.38 5.07
CA LEU A 8 -29.24 9.48 3.78
C LEU A 8 -27.81 10.03 3.91
N ALA A 9 -27.60 11.06 4.73
CA ALA A 9 -26.27 11.60 5.00
C ALA A 9 -25.33 10.59 5.66
N LEU A 10 -25.83 9.80 6.61
CA LEU A 10 -25.07 8.71 7.25
C LEU A 10 -24.66 7.63 6.23
N LEU A 11 -25.59 7.19 5.38
CA LEU A 11 -25.30 6.18 4.35
C LEU A 11 -24.27 6.68 3.33
N ILE A 12 -24.36 7.94 2.91
CA ILE A 12 -23.38 8.56 2.00
C ILE A 12 -22.02 8.67 2.68
N GLY A 13 -21.96 9.06 3.96
CA GLY A 13 -20.71 9.14 4.72
C GLY A 13 -20.00 7.79 4.85
N VAL A 14 -20.76 6.71 5.09
CA VAL A 14 -20.22 5.34 5.16
C VAL A 14 -19.69 4.86 3.80
N LEU A 15 -20.41 5.14 2.71
CA LEU A 15 -19.98 4.76 1.37
C LEU A 15 -18.65 5.43 0.99
N LEU A 16 -18.47 6.72 1.32
CA LEU A 16 -17.25 7.45 1.00
C LEU A 16 -16.02 6.97 1.80
N MET A 17 -16.20 6.38 2.99
CA MET A 17 -15.10 5.79 3.76
C MET A 17 -14.60 4.45 3.20
N GLY A 18 -15.39 3.76 2.37
CA GLY A 18 -15.07 2.43 1.83
C GLY A 18 -14.38 2.43 0.46
N PHE A 19 -14.23 3.59 -0.19
CA PHE A 19 -13.51 3.68 -1.47
C PHE A 19 -12.00 3.68 -1.22
N SER A 20 -11.42 2.49 -1.08
CA SER A 20 -9.97 2.32 -1.22
C SER A 20 -9.59 2.60 -2.67
N SER A 21 -8.76 3.63 -2.88
CA SER A 21 -8.15 3.94 -4.17
C SER A 21 -7.46 2.69 -4.72
N ALA A 22 -7.62 2.38 -6.01
CA ALA A 22 -6.83 1.32 -6.64
C ALA A 22 -5.34 1.67 -6.51
N ALA A 23 -4.52 0.69 -6.14
CA ALA A 23 -3.08 0.88 -5.99
C ALA A 23 -2.46 1.15 -7.36
N GLU A 24 -1.84 2.32 -7.54
CA GLU A 24 -1.13 2.67 -8.77
C GLU A 24 0.25 2.02 -8.78
N ALA A 25 0.54 1.20 -9.80
CA ALA A 25 1.86 0.59 -9.99
C ALA A 25 2.91 1.70 -10.25
N GLY A 26 3.83 1.89 -9.30
CA GLY A 26 4.88 2.91 -9.37
C GLY A 26 4.77 4.01 -8.31
N ARG A 27 3.64 4.12 -7.60
CA ARG A 27 3.53 4.97 -6.42
C ARG A 27 4.05 4.24 -5.19
N ASP A 28 4.88 4.91 -4.41
CA ASP A 28 5.33 4.43 -3.10
C ASP A 28 4.35 4.87 -2.01
N TYR A 29 3.37 4.02 -1.71
CA TYR A 29 2.43 4.24 -0.61
C TYR A 29 3.13 4.10 0.74
N PRO A 30 2.87 4.99 1.72
CA PRO A 30 3.59 5.01 2.99
C PRO A 30 3.25 3.87 3.95
N TRP A 31 2.10 3.20 3.81
CA TRP A 31 1.64 2.15 4.73
C TRP A 31 1.39 0.81 4.01
N CYS A 32 1.77 -0.28 4.66
CA CYS A 32 1.55 -1.64 4.16
C CYS A 32 0.95 -2.57 5.21
N VAL A 33 0.13 -3.53 4.74
CA VAL A 33 -0.28 -4.68 5.55
C VAL A 33 0.75 -5.81 5.38
N PHE A 34 1.22 -6.34 6.50
CA PHE A 34 2.18 -7.43 6.60
C PHE A 34 1.53 -8.67 7.21
N GLY A 35 2.14 -9.83 6.96
CA GLY A 35 1.72 -11.10 7.56
C GLY A 35 0.61 -11.81 6.78
N GLY A 36 -0.09 -12.71 7.46
CA GLY A 36 -1.04 -13.62 6.82
C GLY A 36 -0.36 -14.63 5.89
N HIS A 37 -1.09 -15.05 4.85
CA HIS A 37 -0.61 -16.02 3.85
C HIS A 37 0.04 -15.35 2.63
N ALA A 38 0.17 -14.02 2.64
CA ALA A 38 0.74 -13.27 1.53
C ALA A 38 2.27 -13.40 1.55
N ALA A 39 2.87 -13.75 0.41
CA ALA A 39 4.33 -13.82 0.26
C ALA A 39 4.99 -12.43 0.26
N ALA A 40 4.24 -11.37 -0.01
CA ALA A 40 4.71 -9.99 -0.07
C ALA A 40 3.74 -9.06 0.67
N PRO A 41 4.25 -7.94 1.24
CA PRO A 41 3.39 -6.97 1.92
C PRO A 41 2.51 -6.21 0.92
N GLU A 42 1.30 -5.88 1.36
CA GLU A 42 0.31 -5.14 0.57
C GLU A 42 0.47 -3.63 0.83
N CYS A 43 1.22 -2.94 -0.04
CA CYS A 43 1.58 -1.52 0.11
C CYS A 43 0.71 -0.60 -0.74
N MET A 44 -0.54 -0.37 -0.32
CA MET A 44 -1.52 0.42 -1.09
C MET A 44 -2.25 1.48 -0.26
N TYR A 45 -1.75 1.83 0.93
CA TYR A 45 -2.48 2.67 1.88
C TYR A 45 -1.77 4.02 2.10
N GLU A 46 -2.54 5.12 2.01
CA GLU A 46 -2.03 6.48 2.23
C GLU A 46 -1.94 6.84 3.71
N THR A 47 -2.83 6.28 4.53
CA THR A 47 -2.90 6.53 5.98
C THR A 47 -2.84 5.22 6.76
N ARG A 48 -2.42 5.32 8.03
CA ARG A 48 -2.36 4.17 8.94
C ARG A 48 -3.75 3.60 9.19
N GLU A 49 -4.74 4.48 9.27
CA GLU A 49 -6.13 4.17 9.54
C GLU A 49 -6.75 3.35 8.40
N GLN A 50 -6.45 3.69 7.15
CA GLN A 50 -6.83 2.87 5.99
C GLN A 50 -6.20 1.48 6.07
N CYS A 51 -4.91 1.38 6.40
CA CYS A 51 -4.25 0.09 6.58
C CYS A 51 -4.93 -0.74 7.69
N LEU A 52 -5.19 -0.13 8.85
CA LEU A 52 -5.83 -0.81 9.98
C LEU A 52 -7.24 -1.27 9.64
N ALA A 53 -7.99 -0.47 8.88
CA ALA A 53 -9.31 -0.86 8.40
C ALA A 53 -9.23 -2.11 7.51
N SER A 54 -8.23 -2.21 6.64
CA SER A 54 -8.02 -3.39 5.77
C SER A 54 -7.42 -4.61 6.49
N ALA A 55 -6.62 -4.39 7.55
CA ALA A 55 -6.13 -5.46 8.41
C ALA A 55 -7.20 -5.96 9.41
N SER A 56 -8.27 -5.19 9.63
CA SER A 56 -9.35 -5.55 10.54
C SER A 56 -9.97 -6.90 10.15
N GLY A 57 -10.10 -7.80 11.12
CA GLY A 57 -10.58 -9.16 10.91
C GLY A 57 -9.54 -10.15 10.37
N ARG A 58 -8.29 -9.73 10.14
CA ARG A 58 -7.17 -10.60 9.72
C ARG A 58 -6.17 -10.74 10.87
N TRP A 59 -6.39 -11.71 11.76
CA TRP A 59 -5.65 -11.88 13.04
C TRP A 59 -4.13 -12.04 12.91
N THR A 60 -3.63 -12.53 11.77
CA THR A 60 -2.20 -12.76 11.51
C THR A 60 -1.56 -11.61 10.73
N THR A 61 -2.25 -10.49 10.58
CA THR A 61 -1.75 -9.33 9.84
C THR A 61 -1.57 -8.11 10.73
N TYR A 62 -0.66 -7.23 10.33
CA TYR A 62 -0.38 -5.97 11.03
C TYR A 62 -0.01 -4.87 10.04
N CYS A 63 -0.12 -3.63 10.49
CA CYS A 63 0.20 -2.44 9.69
C CYS A 63 1.52 -1.84 10.12
N ASP A 64 2.41 -1.63 9.15
CA ASP A 64 3.69 -0.94 9.35
C ASP A 64 4.00 -0.02 8.16
N ILE A 65 5.03 0.83 8.33
CA ILE A 65 5.50 1.77 7.31
C ILE A 65 6.13 0.97 6.16
N ASN A 66 5.87 1.41 4.93
CA ASN A 66 6.48 0.85 3.74
C ASN A 66 8.02 0.93 3.82
N PRO A 67 8.74 -0.21 3.79
CA PRO A 67 10.19 -0.23 3.83
C PRO A 67 10.83 0.55 2.69
N ARG A 68 10.20 0.59 1.50
CA ARG A 68 10.69 1.36 0.35
C ARG A 68 10.73 2.85 0.65
N VAL A 69 9.71 3.35 1.35
CA VAL A 69 9.62 4.74 1.81
C VAL A 69 10.57 4.99 2.97
N ARG A 70 10.59 4.10 3.97
CA ARG A 70 11.43 4.24 5.17
C ARG A 70 12.91 4.27 4.86
N PHE A 71 13.36 3.42 3.95
CA PHE A 71 14.79 3.26 3.62
C PHE A 71 15.20 4.02 2.36
N GLN A 72 14.29 4.80 1.73
CA GLN A 72 14.48 5.44 0.42
C GLN A 72 15.29 4.56 -0.53
N GLN A 73 14.99 3.25 -0.54
CA GLN A 73 15.87 2.32 -1.21
C GLN A 73 15.72 2.58 -2.70
N PRO A 74 16.78 3.02 -3.41
CA PRO A 74 16.73 3.03 -4.85
C PRO A 74 16.40 1.60 -5.22
N ALA A 75 15.34 1.39 -6.01
CA ALA A 75 15.17 0.10 -6.68
C ALA A 75 16.55 -0.26 -7.25
N PRO A 76 17.07 -1.49 -7.03
CA PRO A 76 18.32 -1.87 -7.66
C PRO A 76 18.13 -1.54 -9.14
N GLY A 77 18.82 -0.48 -9.59
CA GLY A 77 18.71 -0.04 -10.97
C GLY A 77 18.96 -1.29 -11.80
N PRO A 78 18.21 -1.50 -12.90
CA PRO A 78 18.42 -2.67 -13.74
C PRO A 78 19.93 -2.78 -13.90
N THR A 79 20.51 -3.91 -13.45
CA THR A 79 21.93 -4.13 -13.61
C THR A 79 22.14 -3.88 -15.09
N ALA A 80 22.83 -2.79 -15.43
CA ALA A 80 22.99 -2.36 -16.81
C ALA A 80 24.01 -3.29 -17.47
N CYS A 81 23.84 -4.60 -17.28
CA CYS A 81 24.42 -5.59 -18.14
C CYS A 81 23.61 -5.45 -19.43
N ASP A 82 24.22 -4.79 -20.41
CA ASP A 82 23.82 -4.86 -21.82
C ASP A 82 23.35 -6.30 -22.11
N SER A 83 22.23 -6.46 -22.83
CA SER A 83 21.70 -7.77 -23.25
C SER A 83 22.71 -8.62 -24.04
N ARG A 84 23.84 -8.03 -24.44
CA ARG A 84 25.02 -8.70 -25.01
C ARG A 84 26.04 -9.22 -23.98
N GLY A 85 25.78 -9.13 -22.67
CA GLY A 85 26.52 -9.83 -21.62
C GLY A 85 27.96 -9.35 -21.36
N ARG A 86 28.34 -8.12 -21.77
CA ARG A 86 29.77 -7.77 -21.82
C ARG A 86 30.36 -7.16 -20.57
N ARG A 87 29.65 -6.36 -19.76
CA ARG A 87 30.23 -5.77 -18.54
C ARG A 87 29.16 -5.43 -17.52
N CYS A 88 29.17 -6.09 -16.37
CA CYS A 88 28.51 -5.61 -15.17
C CYS A 88 29.61 -4.92 -14.33
N ALA A 89 29.49 -3.62 -14.08
CA ALA A 89 30.44 -2.92 -13.21
C ALA A 89 30.29 -3.45 -11.78
N PRO A 90 31.37 -3.87 -11.09
CA PRO A 90 31.30 -4.20 -9.68
C PRO A 90 31.01 -2.93 -8.86
N ARG A 91 30.16 -3.06 -7.85
CA ARG A 91 29.84 -1.99 -6.90
C ARG A 91 31.08 -1.72 -6.03
N PRO A 92 31.51 -0.46 -5.83
CA PRO A 92 32.61 -0.14 -4.91
C PRO A 92 32.26 -0.48 -3.46
#